data_AF-A0A392RCG8-F1
#
_entry.id   AF-A0A392RCG8-F1
#
_cell.length_a   1.000
_cell.length_b   1.000
_cell.length_c   1.000
_cell.angle_alpha   90.00
_cell.angle_beta   90.00
_cell.angle_gamma   90.00
#
_symmetry.space_group_name_H-M   'P 1'
#
loop_
_entity.id
_entity.type
_entity.pdbx_description
1 polymer ?
#
loop_
_entity_poly.entity_id
_entity_poly.type
_entity_poly.pdbx_seq_one_letter_code
_entity_poly.pdbx_strand_id
1 'polypeptide(L)'
;MFSGQQRFDLIKNALMLDGTGPATEEKWMMMPDMGFLLAQKYKHVVVLLAGNKEYSTTFSLLEGEPTSKERLKCLGWVNSNHIM
;
A
#
# COMPACT_ATOMS: atom_id res chain seq x y z
N MET A 1 1.62 18.40 10.42
CA MET A 1 1.24 17.26 9.57
C MET A 1 0.56 16.23 10.46
N PHE A 2 -0.78 16.13 10.44
CA PHE A 2 -1.56 15.22 11.31
C PHE A 2 -2.42 14.21 10.51
N SER A 3 -2.33 14.21 9.18
CA SER A 3 -3.21 13.41 8.30
C SER A 3 -2.78 11.94 8.13
N GLY A 4 -1.48 11.64 8.17
CA GLY A 4 -0.97 10.29 7.88
C GLY A 4 -1.37 9.26 8.94
N GLN A 5 -1.20 9.58 10.22
CA GLN A 5 -1.55 8.68 11.32
C GLN A 5 -3.06 8.40 11.37
N GLN A 6 -3.88 9.46 11.24
CA GLN A 6 -5.34 9.33 11.16
C GLN A 6 -5.76 8.44 9.98
N ARG A 7 -5.14 8.61 8.80
CA ARG A 7 -5.42 7.76 7.64
C ARG A 7 -5.00 6.32 7.88
N PHE A 8 -3.84 6.09 8.51
CA PHE A 8 -3.36 4.76 8.84
C PHE A 8 -4.32 4.05 9.80
N ASP A 9 -4.79 4.74 10.85
CA ASP A 9 -5.71 4.16 11.82
C ASP A 9 -7.06 3.74 11.21
N LEU A 10 -7.51 4.42 10.16
CA LEU A 10 -8.70 4.03 9.39
C LEU A 10 -8.50 2.75 8.58
N ILE A 11 -7.30 2.54 8.00
CA ILE A 11 -7.06 1.47 7.02
C ILE A 11 -6.26 0.29 7.57
N LYS A 12 -5.67 0.37 8.78
CA LYS A 12 -4.76 -0.64 9.35
C LYS A 12 -5.33 -2.06 9.41
N ASN A 13 -6.66 -2.17 9.54
CA ASN A 13 -7.38 -3.44 9.64
C ASN A 13 -7.84 -3.99 8.28
N ALA A 14 -7.69 -3.25 7.18
CA ALA A 14 -8.16 -3.70 5.87
C ALA A 14 -7.42 -4.95 5.33
N LEU A 15 -6.23 -5.23 5.86
CA LEU A 15 -5.48 -6.46 5.56
C LEU A 15 -5.79 -7.62 6.53
N MET A 16 -6.78 -7.49 7.41
CA MET A 16 -7.24 -8.62 8.21
C MET A 16 -8.01 -9.61 7.31
N LEU A 17 -7.66 -10.89 7.41
CA LEU A 17 -8.35 -11.96 6.71
C LEU A 17 -9.78 -12.08 7.24
N ASP A 18 -10.75 -11.95 6.35
CA ASP A 18 -12.18 -12.09 6.66
C ASP A 18 -12.77 -13.38 6.05
N GLY A 19 -11.94 -14.41 5.94
CA GLY A 19 -12.28 -15.71 5.36
C GLY A 19 -11.57 -16.01 4.03
N THR A 20 -11.91 -17.16 3.45
CA THR A 20 -11.42 -17.62 2.16
C THR A 20 -12.50 -17.39 1.10
N GLY A 21 -12.17 -16.64 0.04
CA GLY A 21 -13.10 -16.29 -1.03
C GLY A 21 -12.70 -15.00 -1.74
N PRO A 22 -13.46 -14.58 -2.77
CA PRO A 22 -13.25 -13.28 -3.40
C PRO A 22 -13.38 -12.14 -2.40
N ALA A 23 -12.51 -11.13 -2.50
CA ALA A 23 -12.66 -9.92 -1.70
C ALA A 23 -13.91 -9.15 -2.14
N THR A 24 -14.79 -8.84 -1.18
CA THR A 24 -15.95 -7.96 -1.39
C THR A 24 -15.49 -6.56 -1.78
N GLU A 25 -16.29 -5.81 -2.56
CA GLU A 25 -15.92 -4.45 -3.01
C GLU A 25 -15.58 -3.51 -1.86
N GLU A 26 -16.22 -3.70 -0.70
CA GLU A 26 -15.93 -2.95 0.53
C GLU A 26 -14.49 -3.15 1.06
N LYS A 27 -13.83 -4.23 0.63
CA LYS A 27 -12.43 -4.55 0.97
C LYS A 27 -11.46 -4.11 -0.13
N TRP A 28 -11.96 -3.59 -1.25
CA TRP A 28 -11.10 -3.03 -2.28
C TRP A 28 -10.49 -1.74 -1.75
N MET A 29 -9.23 -1.52 -2.13
CA MET A 29 -8.47 -0.37 -1.67
C MET A 29 -7.96 0.43 -2.85
N MET A 30 -8.07 1.74 -2.74
CA MET A 30 -7.45 2.66 -3.71
C MET A 30 -5.93 2.54 -3.60
N MET A 31 -5.23 2.63 -4.74
CA MET A 31 -3.77 2.46 -4.79
C MET A 31 -2.99 3.30 -3.78
N PRO A 32 -3.31 4.59 -3.53
CA PRO A 32 -2.58 5.38 -2.53
C PRO A 32 -2.69 4.81 -1.11
N ASP A 33 -3.88 4.33 -0.74
CA ASP A 33 -4.10 3.74 0.58
C ASP A 33 -3.37 2.41 0.72
N MET A 34 -3.36 1.60 -0.35
CA MET A 34 -2.68 0.30 -0.35
C MET A 34 -1.16 0.48 -0.20
N GLY A 35 -0.55 1.33 -1.04
CA GLY A 35 0.89 1.59 -0.96
C GLY A 35 1.31 2.17 0.39
N PHE A 36 0.51 3.10 0.92
CA PHE A 36 0.74 3.68 2.24
C PHE A 36 0.60 2.65 3.37
N LEU A 37 -0.46 1.82 3.37
CA LEU A 37 -0.70 0.79 4.37
C LEU A 37 0.43 -0.25 4.37
N LEU A 38 0.83 -0.73 3.21
CA LEU A 38 1.93 -1.70 3.08
C LEU A 38 3.24 -1.12 3.63
N ALA A 39 3.55 0.14 3.32
CA ALA A 39 4.74 0.82 3.80
C ALA A 39 4.75 0.95 5.33
N GLN A 40 3.61 1.33 5.94
CA GLN A 40 3.52 1.48 7.39
C GLN A 40 3.51 0.15 8.13
N LYS A 41 2.75 -0.84 7.64
CA LYS A 41 2.54 -2.12 8.31
C LYS A 41 3.78 -3.01 8.27
N TYR A 42 4.42 -3.10 7.11
CA TYR A 42 5.59 -3.96 6.92
C TYR A 42 6.93 -3.22 7.07
N LYS A 43 6.89 -1.90 7.29
CA LYS A 43 8.09 -1.06 7.46
C LYS A 43 9.05 -1.17 6.26
N HIS A 44 8.47 -1.11 5.06
CA HIS A 44 9.20 -1.10 3.78
C HIS A 44 8.90 0.18 3.00
N VAL A 45 9.83 0.60 2.14
CA VAL A 45 9.54 1.59 1.11
C VAL A 45 8.82 0.86 -0.01
N VAL A 46 7.62 1.33 -0.37
CA VAL A 46 6.83 0.75 -1.45
C VAL A 46 6.85 1.69 -2.63
N VAL A 47 7.29 1.20 -3.79
CA VAL A 47 7.24 1.93 -5.05
C VAL A 47 6.14 1.31 -5.90
N LEU A 48 5.14 2.11 -6.22
CA LEU A 48 4.10 1.74 -7.16
C LEU A 48 4.49 2.25 -8.54
N LEU A 49 4.75 1.32 -9.46
CA LEU A 49 5.08 1.59 -10.85
C LEU A 49 3.79 1.62 -11.65
N ALA A 50 3.37 2.80 -12.11
CA ALA A 50 2.16 2.97 -12.88
C ALA A 50 2.44 2.80 -14.38
N GLY A 51 1.67 1.95 -15.07
CA GLY A 51 1.69 1.82 -16.52
C GLY A 51 0.95 2.96 -17.25
N ASN A 52 0.92 2.91 -18.58
CA ASN A 52 0.02 3.73 -19.43
C ASN A 52 0.08 5.25 -19.22
N LYS A 53 1.28 5.81 -19.01
CA LYS A 53 1.56 7.26 -18.82
C LYS A 53 1.10 7.84 -17.48
N GLU A 54 0.70 7.01 -16.51
CA GLU A 54 0.46 7.45 -15.14
C GLU A 54 1.78 7.66 -14.36
N TYR A 55 1.72 8.43 -13.27
CA TYR A 55 2.89 8.70 -12.43
C TYR A 55 3.15 7.55 -11.46
N SER A 56 4.41 7.09 -11.41
CA SER A 56 4.86 6.18 -10.36
C SER A 56 4.90 6.91 -9.01
N THR A 57 4.49 6.25 -7.94
CA THR A 57 4.39 6.84 -6.60
C THR A 57 5.24 6.06 -5.61
N THR A 58 6.01 6.77 -4.78
CA THR A 58 6.81 6.16 -3.71
C THR A 58 6.20 6.46 -2.35
N PHE A 59 5.98 5.42 -1.55
CA PHE A 59 5.46 5.49 -0.19
C PHE A 59 6.57 5.17 0.80
N SER A 60 6.84 6.15 1.67
CA SER A 60 7.84 6.05 2.73
C SER A 60 7.21 5.78 4.08
N LEU A 61 8.02 5.34 5.03
CA LEU A 61 7.60 5.19 6.43
C LEU A 61 7.24 6.55 7.01
N LEU A 62 6.17 6.60 7.80
CA LEU A 62 5.88 7.76 8.65
C LEU A 62 6.79 7.78 9.87
N GLU A 63 7.08 6.61 10.44
CA GLU A 63 7.86 6.49 11.66
C GLU A 63 8.63 5.16 11.72
N GLY A 64 9.83 5.23 12.30
CA GLY A 64 10.74 4.10 12.50
C GLY A 64 11.69 3.87 11.34
N GLU A 65 12.56 2.87 11.49
CA GLU A 65 13.51 2.46 10.46
C GLU A 65 13.02 1.20 9.73
N PRO A 66 13.43 0.99 8.48
CA PRO A 66 13.12 -0.25 7.75
C PRO A 66 13.68 -1.49 8.44
N THR A 67 12.91 -2.57 8.41
CA THR A 67 13.19 -3.82 9.15
C THR A 67 14.26 -4.70 8.53
N SER A 68 14.70 -4.47 7.29
CA SER A 68 15.72 -5.29 6.60
C SER A 68 16.54 -4.49 5.57
N LYS A 69 17.64 -5.09 5.07
CA LYS A 69 18.46 -4.51 3.97
C LYS A 69 17.72 -4.45 2.63
N GLU A 70 16.74 -5.32 2.41
CA GLU A 70 15.87 -5.30 1.23
C GLU A 70 14.70 -4.34 1.45
N ARG A 71 15.02 -3.05 1.39
CA ARG A 71 14.16 -1.95 1.86
C ARG A 71 13.05 -1.55 0.90
N LEU A 72 13.11 -2.00 -0.35
CA LEU A 72 12.29 -1.51 -1.45
C LEU A 72 11.47 -2.65 -2.05
N LYS A 73 10.15 -2.47 -2.06
CA LYS A 73 9.21 -3.36 -2.75
C LYS A 73 8.57 -2.59 -3.89
N CYS A 74 8.67 -3.13 -5.11
CA CYS A 74 8.01 -2.57 -6.28
C CYS A 74 6.71 -3.32 -6.54
N LEU A 75 5.64 -2.59 -6.80
CA LEU A 75 4.35 -3.12 -7.25
C LEU A 75 4.05 -2.53 -8.63
N GLY A 76 3.80 -3.38 -9.62
CA GLY A 76 3.42 -2.98 -10.96
C GLY A 76 1.91 -2.83 -11.08
N TRP A 77 1.43 -1.65 -11.46
CA TRP A 77 0.02 -1.41 -11.76
C TRP A 77 -0.23 -1.48 -13.26
N VAL A 78 -1.10 -2.41 -13.66
CA VAL A 78 -1.37 -2.75 -15.04
C VAL A 78 -2.87 -2.65 -15.30
N ASN A 79 -3.24 -2.03 -16.44
CA ASN A 79 -4.61 -1.95 -16.94
C ASN A 79 -5.66 -1.44 -15.95
N SER A 80 -5.26 -0.60 -15.01
CA SER A 80 -6.16 0.04 -14.05
C SER A 80 -6.94 -0.93 -13.14
N ASN A 81 -6.51 -2.20 -13.03
CA ASN A 81 -7.16 -3.18 -12.16
C ASN A 81 -6.26 -4.31 -11.65
N HIS A 82 -5.02 -4.43 -12.14
CA HIS A 82 -4.14 -5.56 -11.82
C HIS A 82 -2.84 -5.08 -11.17
N ILE A 83 -2.45 -5.74 -10.09
CA ILE A 83 -1.18 -5.50 -9.37
C ILE A 83 -0.29 -6.73 -9.52
N MET A 84 0.96 -6.53 -9.93
CA MET A 84 2.02 -7.54 -9.99
C MET A 84 3.15 -7.21 -9.02
#